data_AF-I4MZA6-F1
#
_entry.id   AF-I4MZA6-F1
#
_cell.length_a   1.000
_cell.length_b   1.000
_cell.length_c   1.000
_cell.angle_alpha   90.00
_cell.angle_beta   90.00
_cell.angle_gamma   90.00
#
_symmetry.space_group_name_H-M   'P 1'
#
loop_
_entity.id
_entity.type
_entity.pdbx_description
1 polymer ?
#
loop_
_entity_poly.entity_id
_entity_poly.type
_entity_poly.pdbx_seq_one_letter_code
_entity_poly.pdbx_strand_id
1 'polypeptide(L)'
;MDIQFNLTLGAQEIAEIAQIIGCSQAQLPNALAGYGKSALQEYLAMMRGQKALKRGTDILEYRLFLMVENVFGGRIPDEQTISKIFQTTATESRGLLRSIISKYQYLLRDAIDHTLKWVLEGAAAETATGPWLVTMNSVNVIEELNRKLAAIDGTLASIGKKRGSVATYEITKSSYEHLCTVLGATPVAYVP
;
A
#
# COMPACT_ATOMS: atom_id res chain seq x y z
N MET A 1 1.63 -28.11 2.68
CA MET A 1 0.36 -28.67 3.18
C MET A 1 -0.73 -27.98 2.42
N ASP A 2 -1.56 -28.76 1.73
CA ASP A 2 -2.64 -28.22 0.92
C ASP A 2 -3.93 -28.24 1.73
N ILE A 3 -4.68 -27.13 1.69
CA ILE A 3 -5.95 -26.97 2.41
C ILE A 3 -6.97 -26.49 1.39
N GLN A 4 -8.11 -27.19 1.31
CA GLN A 4 -9.20 -26.88 0.37
C GLN A 4 -10.52 -26.79 1.13
N PHE A 5 -11.38 -25.87 0.72
CA PHE A 5 -12.75 -25.71 1.20
C PHE A 5 -13.61 -25.13 0.08
N ASN A 6 -14.92 -25.39 0.14
CA ASN A 6 -15.88 -24.86 -0.82
C ASN A 6 -16.61 -23.66 -0.23
N LEU A 7 -16.79 -22.61 -1.03
CA LEU A 7 -17.64 -21.47 -0.71
C LEU A 7 -18.83 -21.45 -1.66
N THR A 8 -20.03 -21.32 -1.11
CA THR A 8 -21.26 -21.17 -1.88
C THR A 8 -21.59 -19.69 -1.95
N LEU A 9 -21.36 -19.06 -3.10
CA LEU A 9 -21.67 -17.65 -3.35
C LEU A 9 -22.62 -17.54 -4.55
N GLY A 10 -23.65 -16.72 -4.42
CA GLY A 10 -24.55 -16.36 -5.52
C GLY A 10 -23.87 -15.43 -6.53
N ALA A 11 -24.44 -15.34 -7.74
CA ALA A 11 -23.88 -14.50 -8.81
C ALA A 11 -23.78 -13.01 -8.42
N GLN A 12 -24.74 -12.52 -7.62
CA GLN A 12 -24.73 -11.14 -7.12
C GLN A 12 -23.60 -10.91 -6.11
N GLU A 13 -23.39 -11.83 -5.17
CA GLU A 13 -22.30 -11.74 -4.19
C GLU A 13 -20.93 -11.80 -4.87
N ILE A 14 -20.78 -12.67 -5.88
CA ILE A 14 -19.56 -12.75 -6.71
C ILE A 14 -19.28 -11.42 -7.39
N ALA A 15 -20.30 -10.79 -8.00
CA ALA A 15 -20.14 -9.51 -8.67
C ALA A 15 -19.76 -8.38 -7.69
N GLU A 16 -20.42 -8.33 -6.54
CA GLU A 16 -20.17 -7.33 -5.49
C GLU A 16 -18.75 -7.46 -4.93
N ILE A 17 -18.34 -8.67 -4.52
CA ILE A 17 -17.01 -8.90 -3.94
C ILE A 17 -15.92 -8.60 -4.98
N ALA A 18 -16.09 -9.05 -6.23
CA ALA A 18 -15.14 -8.75 -7.31
C ALA A 18 -14.97 -7.24 -7.52
N GLN A 19 -16.07 -6.46 -7.44
CA GLN A 19 -16.02 -5.01 -7.51
C GLN A 19 -15.29 -4.38 -6.31
N ILE A 20 -15.53 -4.88 -5.08
CA ILE A 20 -14.89 -4.39 -3.86
C ILE A 20 -13.37 -4.57 -3.92
N ILE A 21 -12.91 -5.76 -4.32
CA ILE A 21 -11.47 -6.09 -4.38
C ILE A 21 -10.79 -5.62 -5.68
N GLY A 22 -11.57 -5.22 -6.68
CA GLY A 22 -11.06 -4.66 -7.93
C GLY A 22 -10.52 -5.70 -8.92
N CYS A 23 -11.14 -6.88 -8.99
CA CYS A 23 -10.78 -7.91 -9.98
C CYS A 23 -11.96 -8.32 -10.85
N SER A 24 -11.71 -9.10 -11.91
CA SER A 24 -12.80 -9.73 -12.66
C SER A 24 -13.42 -10.89 -11.88
N GLN A 25 -14.69 -11.22 -12.14
CA GLN A 25 -15.38 -12.35 -11.50
C GLN A 25 -14.64 -13.69 -11.74
N ALA A 26 -14.03 -13.86 -12.91
CA ALA A 26 -13.24 -15.05 -13.24
C ALA A 26 -11.95 -15.17 -12.40
N GLN A 27 -11.39 -14.04 -11.95
CA GLN A 27 -10.20 -14.00 -11.10
C GLN A 27 -10.52 -14.07 -9.60
N LEU A 28 -11.80 -13.95 -9.23
CA LEU A 28 -12.23 -13.87 -7.84
C LEU A 28 -11.73 -15.04 -6.97
N PRO A 29 -11.78 -16.32 -7.41
CA PRO A 29 -11.27 -17.42 -6.59
C PRO A 29 -9.79 -17.27 -6.23
N ASN A 30 -8.96 -16.88 -7.22
CA ASN A 30 -7.53 -16.66 -7.02
C ASN A 30 -7.27 -15.44 -6.13
N ALA A 31 -8.04 -14.37 -6.29
CA ALA A 31 -7.94 -13.19 -5.43
C ALA A 31 -8.29 -13.52 -3.97
N LEU A 32 -9.40 -14.24 -3.74
CA LEU A 32 -9.85 -14.65 -2.40
C LEU A 32 -8.90 -15.63 -1.71
N ALA A 33 -8.11 -16.41 -2.46
CA ALA A 33 -7.11 -17.30 -1.89
C ALA A 33 -6.10 -16.55 -1.01
N GLY A 34 -5.70 -15.33 -1.40
CA GLY A 34 -4.83 -14.47 -0.60
C GLY A 34 -5.46 -14.07 0.73
N TYR A 35 -6.74 -13.67 0.71
CA TYR A 35 -7.50 -13.32 1.92
C TYR A 35 -7.68 -14.52 2.84
N GLY A 36 -8.03 -15.69 2.29
CA GLY A 36 -8.16 -16.93 3.04
C GLY A 36 -6.84 -17.35 3.69
N LYS A 37 -5.71 -17.20 2.97
CA LYS A 37 -4.37 -17.44 3.49
C LYS A 37 -4.04 -16.49 4.65
N SER A 38 -4.31 -15.19 4.52
CA SER A 38 -4.12 -14.21 5.60
C SER A 38 -4.96 -14.58 6.84
N ALA A 39 -6.24 -14.92 6.66
CA ALA A 39 -7.11 -15.30 7.77
C ALA A 39 -6.62 -16.56 8.48
N LEU A 40 -6.19 -17.58 7.73
CA LEU A 40 -5.63 -18.79 8.32
C LEU A 40 -4.32 -18.51 9.07
N GLN A 41 -3.44 -17.67 8.53
CA GLN A 41 -2.20 -17.27 9.21
C GLN A 41 -2.47 -16.55 10.53
N GLU A 42 -3.53 -15.73 10.61
CA GLU A 42 -3.96 -15.13 11.88
C GLU A 42 -4.28 -16.20 12.93
N TYR A 43 -5.12 -17.19 12.57
CA TYR A 43 -5.46 -18.30 13.46
C TYR A 43 -4.23 -19.13 13.86
N LEU A 44 -3.34 -19.43 12.91
CA LEU A 44 -2.13 -20.19 13.19
C LEU A 44 -1.19 -19.44 14.15
N ALA A 45 -1.05 -18.13 14.00
CA ALA A 45 -0.25 -17.31 14.91
C ALA A 45 -0.84 -17.29 16.32
N MET A 46 -2.18 -17.28 16.44
CA MET A 46 -2.88 -17.37 17.73
C MET A 46 -2.72 -18.76 18.36
N MET A 47 -2.94 -19.84 17.61
CA MET A 47 -2.81 -21.23 18.09
C MET A 47 -1.39 -21.52 18.62
N ARG A 48 -0.38 -20.92 17.99
CA ARG A 48 1.03 -21.04 18.40
C ARG A 48 1.44 -20.10 19.54
N GLY A 49 0.52 -19.26 20.04
CA GLY A 49 0.82 -18.26 21.07
C GLY A 49 1.75 -17.12 20.61
N GLN A 50 1.97 -16.95 19.29
CA GLN A 50 2.84 -15.92 18.73
C GLN A 50 2.18 -14.54 18.73
N LYS A 51 0.84 -14.51 18.69
CA LYS A 51 0.04 -13.29 18.71
C LYS A 51 -1.13 -13.44 19.69
N ALA A 52 -1.15 -12.58 20.71
CA ALA A 52 -2.27 -12.43 21.61
C ALA A 52 -3.03 -11.14 21.26
N LEU A 53 -3.91 -11.22 20.27
CA LEU A 53 -4.71 -10.09 19.80
C LEU A 53 -5.87 -9.87 20.78
N LYS A 54 -5.79 -8.82 21.59
CA LYS A 54 -6.76 -8.57 22.68
C LYS A 54 -7.73 -7.44 22.39
N ARG A 55 -7.30 -6.45 21.60
CA ARG A 55 -8.13 -5.29 21.22
C ARG A 55 -8.55 -5.43 19.76
N GLY A 56 -9.74 -4.91 19.42
CA GLY A 56 -10.21 -4.89 18.02
C GLY A 56 -9.19 -4.25 17.07
N THR A 57 -8.50 -3.20 17.51
CA THR A 57 -7.43 -2.56 16.74
C THR A 57 -6.24 -3.47 16.47
N ASP A 58 -5.81 -4.29 17.43
CA ASP A 58 -4.71 -5.24 17.22
C ASP A 58 -5.06 -6.27 16.13
N ILE A 59 -6.33 -6.69 16.09
CA ILE A 59 -6.85 -7.62 15.09
C ILE A 59 -6.80 -6.97 13.70
N LEU A 60 -7.34 -5.76 13.56
CA LEU A 60 -7.34 -5.04 12.28
C LEU A 60 -5.93 -4.78 11.76
N GLU A 61 -5.01 -4.36 12.65
CA GLU A 61 -3.62 -4.11 12.30
C GLU A 61 -2.92 -5.39 11.81
N TYR A 62 -3.13 -6.51 12.50
CA TYR A 62 -2.49 -7.76 12.12
C TYR A 62 -3.08 -8.33 10.82
N ARG A 63 -4.39 -8.19 10.60
CA ARG A 63 -5.03 -8.53 9.32
C ARG A 63 -4.45 -7.74 8.17
N LEU A 64 -4.40 -6.42 8.30
CA LEU A 64 -3.87 -5.59 7.22
C LEU A 64 -2.40 -5.91 6.95
N PHE A 65 -1.59 -6.15 7.99
CA PHE A 65 -0.22 -6.63 7.85
C PHE A 65 -0.13 -7.93 7.02
N LEU A 66 -0.91 -8.97 7.38
CA LEU A 66 -0.91 -10.22 6.63
C LEU A 66 -1.45 -10.07 5.20
N MET A 67 -2.33 -9.10 4.96
CA MET A 67 -2.85 -8.80 3.62
C MET A 67 -1.81 -8.09 2.74
N VAL A 68 -0.92 -7.27 3.31
CA VAL A 68 0.22 -6.72 2.54
C VAL A 68 1.07 -7.85 1.95
N GLU A 69 1.33 -8.89 2.73
CA GLU A 69 2.13 -10.03 2.28
C GLU A 69 1.41 -10.92 1.26
N ASN A 70 0.12 -11.21 1.48
CA ASN A 70 -0.56 -12.28 0.72
C ASN A 70 -1.58 -11.78 -0.31
N VAL A 71 -2.05 -10.54 -0.20
CA VAL A 71 -3.09 -9.96 -1.07
C VAL A 71 -2.51 -8.86 -1.94
N PHE A 72 -1.70 -7.97 -1.38
CA PHE A 72 -1.20 -6.78 -2.10
C PHE A 72 0.16 -6.99 -2.77
N GLY A 73 0.64 -8.24 -2.81
CA GLY A 73 1.89 -8.60 -3.50
C GLY A 73 3.12 -7.91 -2.91
N GLY A 74 3.15 -7.73 -1.58
CA GLY A 74 4.22 -7.02 -0.91
C GLY A 74 4.25 -5.53 -1.26
N ARG A 75 3.08 -4.90 -1.44
CA ARG A 75 2.95 -3.45 -1.58
C ARG A 75 1.99 -2.90 -0.56
N ILE A 76 2.23 -1.66 -0.14
CA ILE A 76 1.38 -0.92 0.79
C ILE A 76 0.12 -0.48 0.03
N PRO A 77 -1.08 -0.93 0.44
CA PRO A 77 -2.34 -0.51 -0.19
C PRO A 77 -2.64 0.94 0.16
N ASP A 78 -3.43 1.61 -0.69
CA ASP A 78 -3.93 2.95 -0.38
C ASP A 78 -5.12 2.91 0.59
N GLU A 79 -5.41 4.06 1.19
CA GLU A 79 -6.45 4.24 2.18
C GLU A 79 -7.84 3.93 1.62
N GLN A 80 -8.06 4.13 0.32
CA GLN A 80 -9.34 3.81 -0.33
C GLN A 80 -9.55 2.30 -0.41
N THR A 81 -8.51 1.55 -0.76
CA THR A 81 -8.51 0.08 -0.79
C THR A 81 -8.78 -0.47 0.61
N ILE A 82 -8.12 0.09 1.64
CA ILE A 82 -8.36 -0.28 3.04
C ILE A 82 -9.80 0.02 3.42
N SER A 83 -10.33 1.21 3.10
CA SER A 83 -11.71 1.60 3.40
C SER A 83 -12.74 0.66 2.80
N LYS A 84 -12.55 0.23 1.54
CA LYS A 84 -13.46 -0.71 0.87
C LYS A 84 -13.47 -2.08 1.55
N ILE A 85 -12.32 -2.56 1.99
CA ILE A 85 -12.18 -3.89 2.58
C ILE A 85 -12.66 -3.90 4.03
N PHE A 86 -12.24 -2.92 4.82
CA PHE A 86 -12.52 -2.86 6.25
C PHE A 86 -13.79 -2.10 6.61
N GLN A 87 -14.47 -1.49 5.62
CA GLN A 87 -15.67 -0.69 5.80
C GLN A 87 -15.44 0.48 6.78
N THR A 88 -14.27 1.12 6.65
CA THR A 88 -13.81 2.20 7.51
C THR A 88 -13.81 3.54 6.78
N THR A 89 -13.93 4.62 7.55
CA THR A 89 -13.75 5.98 7.02
C THR A 89 -12.31 6.20 6.53
N ALA A 90 -12.10 7.19 5.66
CA ALA A 90 -10.76 7.52 5.16
C ALA A 90 -9.77 7.88 6.30
N THR A 91 -10.26 8.50 7.38
CA THR A 91 -9.45 8.85 8.54
C THR A 91 -9.02 7.60 9.32
N GLU A 92 -9.93 6.66 9.53
CA GLU A 92 -9.63 5.38 10.19
C GLU A 92 -8.66 4.54 9.35
N SER A 93 -8.87 4.45 8.04
CA SER A 93 -7.95 3.76 7.13
C SER A 93 -6.56 4.37 7.15
N ARG A 94 -6.46 5.70 7.16
CA ARG A 94 -5.16 6.39 7.29
C ARG A 94 -4.48 6.07 8.61
N GLY A 95 -5.23 6.08 9.71
CA GLY A 95 -4.73 5.75 11.04
C GLY A 95 -4.26 4.30 11.13
N LEU A 96 -5.04 3.37 10.59
CA LEU A 96 -4.71 1.95 10.54
C LEU A 96 -3.43 1.70 9.74
N LEU A 97 -3.32 2.30 8.54
CA LEU A 97 -2.14 2.18 7.70
C LEU A 97 -0.89 2.72 8.38
N ARG A 98 -0.98 3.90 9.00
CA ARG A 98 0.13 4.47 9.79
C ARG A 98 0.52 3.57 10.96
N SER A 99 -0.47 2.99 11.65
CA SER A 99 -0.23 2.09 12.78
C SER A 99 0.55 0.85 12.34
N ILE A 100 0.15 0.20 11.25
CA ILE A 100 0.86 -0.99 10.78
C ILE A 100 2.26 -0.66 10.27
N ILE A 101 2.46 0.47 9.59
CA ILE A 101 3.78 0.91 9.13
C ILE A 101 4.69 1.11 10.33
N SER A 102 4.22 1.77 11.39
CA SER A 102 5.01 2.00 12.61
C SER A 102 5.30 0.69 13.37
N LYS A 103 4.26 -0.11 13.63
CA LYS A 103 4.33 -1.35 14.44
C LYS A 103 5.12 -2.45 13.77
N TYR A 104 5.03 -2.55 12.44
CA TYR A 104 5.66 -3.61 11.64
C TYR A 104 6.74 -3.08 10.69
N GLN A 105 7.30 -1.88 10.94
CA GLN A 105 8.26 -1.21 10.05
C GLN A 105 9.40 -2.10 9.52
N TYR A 106 9.92 -3.00 10.37
CA TYR A 106 11.01 -3.90 9.97
C TYR A 106 10.53 -5.02 9.05
N LEU A 107 9.34 -5.56 9.32
CA LEU A 107 8.74 -6.62 8.50
C LEU A 107 8.17 -6.06 7.19
N LEU A 108 7.71 -4.81 7.20
CA LEU A 108 7.16 -4.12 6.04
C LEU A 108 8.20 -3.36 5.22
N ARG A 109 9.50 -3.40 5.58
CA ARG A 109 10.54 -2.61 4.91
C ARG A 109 10.55 -2.83 3.41
N ASP A 110 10.60 -4.09 2.98
CA ASP A 110 10.64 -4.42 1.55
C ASP A 110 9.35 -3.99 0.85
N ALA A 111 8.20 -4.13 1.54
CA ALA A 111 6.92 -3.72 0.99
C ALA A 111 6.80 -2.19 0.83
N ILE A 112 7.31 -1.44 1.80
CA ILE A 112 7.43 0.02 1.73
C ILE A 112 8.34 0.37 0.55
N ASP A 113 9.55 -0.16 0.49
CA ASP A 113 10.54 0.18 -0.53
C ASP A 113 10.06 -0.17 -1.94
N HIS A 114 9.43 -1.33 -2.13
CA HIS A 114 8.79 -1.69 -3.39
C HIS A 114 7.67 -0.72 -3.78
N THR A 115 6.86 -0.28 -2.81
CA THR A 115 5.79 0.68 -3.08
C THR A 115 6.36 2.04 -3.47
N LEU A 116 7.36 2.53 -2.74
CA LEU A 116 7.98 3.81 -3.03
C LEU A 116 8.70 3.81 -4.37
N LYS A 117 9.39 2.71 -4.70
CA LYS A 117 9.99 2.51 -6.02
C LYS A 117 8.93 2.53 -7.12
N TRP A 118 7.87 1.74 -6.99
CA TRP A 118 6.77 1.69 -7.95
C TRP A 118 6.15 3.08 -8.20
N VAL A 119 6.02 3.88 -7.15
CA VAL A 119 5.54 5.27 -7.24
C VAL A 119 6.47 6.14 -8.09
N LEU A 120 7.78 6.07 -7.85
CA LEU A 120 8.76 6.90 -8.56
C LEU A 120 8.88 6.51 -10.04
N GLU A 121 8.77 5.22 -10.34
CA GLU A 121 8.78 4.68 -11.70
C GLU A 121 7.47 4.98 -12.46
N GLY A 122 6.37 5.22 -11.73
CA GLY A 122 5.09 5.66 -12.29
C GLY A 122 4.91 7.18 -12.37
N ALA A 123 5.91 7.97 -11.98
CA ALA A 123 5.83 9.42 -12.02
C ALA A 123 5.82 9.95 -13.47
N ALA A 124 5.21 11.10 -13.71
CA ALA A 124 5.25 11.79 -14.99
C ALA A 124 6.17 13.01 -14.91
N ALA A 125 7.18 13.12 -15.77
CA ALA A 125 7.97 14.33 -15.87
C ALA A 125 7.16 15.43 -16.56
N GLU A 126 7.00 16.59 -15.93
CA GLU A 126 6.27 17.73 -16.52
C GLU A 126 7.11 18.45 -17.59
N THR A 127 8.44 18.45 -17.43
CA THR A 127 9.41 18.94 -18.42
C THR A 127 10.67 18.06 -18.41
N ALA A 128 11.58 18.29 -19.37
CA ALA A 128 12.88 17.62 -19.42
C ALA A 128 13.74 17.80 -18.15
N THR A 129 13.47 18.83 -17.34
CA THR A 129 14.19 19.12 -16.08
C THR A 129 13.32 18.94 -14.84
N GLY A 130 12.11 18.39 -15.00
CA GLY A 130 11.11 18.27 -13.93
C GLY A 130 10.20 19.50 -13.80
N PRO A 131 9.36 19.58 -12.76
CA PRO A 131 9.21 18.60 -11.68
C PRO A 131 8.60 17.26 -12.15
N TRP A 132 8.72 16.23 -11.31
CA TRP A 132 8.02 14.96 -11.50
C TRP A 132 6.70 15.01 -10.74
N LEU A 133 5.65 14.57 -11.40
CA LEU A 133 4.29 14.54 -10.89
C LEU A 133 3.91 13.12 -10.55
N VAL A 134 3.40 12.93 -9.34
CA VAL A 134 2.87 11.65 -8.87
C VAL A 134 1.41 11.83 -8.51
N THR A 135 0.51 11.08 -9.14
CA THR A 135 -0.91 11.05 -8.76
C THR A 135 -1.19 9.82 -7.93
N MET A 136 -1.51 9.99 -6.64
CA MET A 136 -1.87 8.89 -5.76
C MET A 136 -2.82 9.32 -4.64
N ASN A 137 -3.65 8.38 -4.19
CA ASN A 137 -4.61 8.62 -3.11
C ASN A 137 -4.07 8.25 -1.71
N SER A 138 -2.76 8.02 -1.58
CA SER A 138 -2.16 7.63 -0.30
C SER A 138 -1.28 8.70 0.32
N VAL A 139 -1.76 9.26 1.43
CA VAL A 139 -1.01 10.27 2.19
C VAL A 139 0.14 9.61 2.94
N ASN A 140 -0.07 8.41 3.49
CA ASN A 140 0.98 7.70 4.21
C ASN A 140 2.17 7.34 3.31
N VAL A 141 1.94 6.99 2.04
CA VAL A 141 3.04 6.72 1.09
C VAL A 141 3.86 7.98 0.81
N ILE A 142 3.22 9.15 0.67
CA ILE A 142 3.92 10.44 0.52
C ILE A 142 4.69 10.81 1.81
N GLU A 143 4.10 10.55 2.99
CA GLU A 143 4.78 10.73 4.29
C GLU A 143 6.05 9.85 4.37
N GLU A 144 6.00 8.60 3.90
CA GLU A 144 7.18 7.71 3.88
C GLU A 144 8.25 8.15 2.86
N LEU A 145 7.88 8.67 1.69
CA LEU A 145 8.84 9.28 0.76
C LEU A 145 9.54 10.49 1.40
N ASN A 146 8.78 11.38 2.04
CA ASN A 146 9.33 12.52 2.75
C ASN A 146 10.23 12.10 3.92
N ARG A 147 9.88 11.02 4.64
CA ARG A 147 10.73 10.45 5.69
C ARG A 147 12.05 9.94 5.11
N LYS A 148 12.03 9.26 3.97
CA LYS A 148 13.25 8.83 3.28
C LYS A 148 14.09 10.00 2.81
N LEU A 149 13.49 11.04 2.23
CA LEU A 149 14.20 12.28 1.86
C LEU A 149 14.92 12.91 3.05
N ALA A 150 14.21 13.08 4.18
CA ALA A 150 14.79 13.64 5.39
C ALA A 150 15.95 12.79 5.96
N ALA A 151 15.89 11.46 5.78
CA ALA A 151 16.97 10.56 6.19
C ALA A 151 18.18 10.59 5.25
N ILE A 152 17.99 11.00 3.98
CA ILE A 152 19.07 11.19 3.00
C ILE A 152 19.77 12.52 3.27
N ASP A 153 19.02 13.62 3.22
CA ASP A 153 19.50 14.97 3.44
C ASP A 153 18.33 15.89 3.84
N GLY A 154 18.41 16.45 5.05
CA GLY A 154 17.39 17.34 5.60
C GLY A 154 17.23 18.69 4.90
N THR A 155 18.09 19.02 3.93
CA THR A 155 18.01 20.24 3.12
C THR A 155 17.23 20.05 1.81
N LEU A 156 16.91 18.80 1.44
CA LEU A 156 16.12 18.50 0.25
C LEU A 156 14.68 19.02 0.38
N ALA A 157 14.11 19.45 -0.75
CA ALA A 157 12.74 19.93 -0.78
C ALA A 157 11.77 18.77 -0.53
N SER A 158 10.81 18.99 0.36
CA SER A 158 9.75 18.02 0.63
C SER A 158 8.81 17.89 -0.56
N ILE A 159 8.25 16.70 -0.73
CA ILE A 159 7.20 16.41 -1.69
C ILE A 159 5.92 17.09 -1.23
N GLY A 160 5.44 18.02 -2.05
CA GLY A 160 4.27 18.84 -1.78
C GLY A 160 3.10 18.48 -2.69
N LYS A 161 1.88 18.81 -2.25
CA LYS A 161 0.69 18.65 -3.10
C LYS A 161 0.64 19.78 -4.14
N LYS A 162 0.49 19.42 -5.42
CA LYS A 162 0.33 20.40 -6.52
C LYS A 162 -0.92 21.22 -6.29
N ARG A 163 -0.79 22.55 -6.33
CA ARG A 163 -1.91 23.48 -6.14
C ARG A 163 -2.98 23.24 -7.21
N GLY A 164 -4.25 23.21 -6.79
CA GLY A 164 -5.37 22.97 -7.70
C GLY A 164 -5.57 21.50 -8.10
N SER A 165 -4.76 20.58 -7.58
CA SER A 165 -4.93 19.15 -7.80
C SER A 165 -5.65 18.46 -6.64
N VAL A 166 -6.34 17.35 -6.93
CA VAL A 166 -7.00 16.53 -5.90
C VAL A 166 -6.01 15.61 -5.19
N ALA A 167 -5.11 14.98 -5.94
CA ALA A 167 -4.24 13.90 -5.45
C ALA A 167 -2.88 13.88 -6.17
N THR A 168 -2.45 15.01 -6.74
CA THR A 168 -1.17 15.11 -7.45
C THR A 168 -0.14 15.78 -6.56
N TYR A 169 1.06 15.23 -6.56
CA TYR A 169 2.20 15.67 -5.77
C TYR A 169 3.36 16.02 -6.69
N GLU A 170 4.09 17.06 -6.32
CA GLU A 170 5.26 17.57 -7.04
C GLU A 170 6.53 17.14 -6.31
N ILE A 171 7.45 16.55 -7.07
CA ILE A 171 8.79 16.17 -6.63
C ILE A 171 9.79 17.00 -7.44
N THR A 172 10.62 17.78 -6.75
CA THR A 172 11.70 18.52 -7.39
C THR A 172 12.75 17.56 -7.95
N LYS A 173 13.53 18.03 -8.93
CA LYS A 173 14.57 17.22 -9.57
C LYS A 173 15.53 16.57 -8.57
N SER A 174 16.10 17.37 -7.66
CA SER A 174 17.06 16.86 -6.66
C SER A 174 16.43 15.78 -5.78
N SER A 175 15.25 16.04 -5.22
CA SER A 175 14.55 15.06 -4.38
C SER A 175 14.22 13.78 -5.14
N TYR A 176 13.79 13.88 -6.40
CA TYR A 176 13.47 12.73 -7.24
C TYR A 176 14.70 11.88 -7.54
N GLU A 177 15.82 12.48 -7.95
CA GLU A 177 17.07 11.79 -8.29
C GLU A 177 17.67 11.07 -7.07
N HIS A 178 17.67 11.73 -5.90
CA HIS A 178 18.15 11.12 -4.65
C HIS A 178 17.27 9.94 -4.23
N LEU A 179 15.94 10.09 -4.31
CA LEU A 179 15.02 8.99 -4.01
C LEU A 179 15.21 7.81 -4.98
N CYS A 180 15.35 8.07 -6.28
CA CYS A 180 15.57 7.01 -7.26
C CYS A 180 16.87 6.26 -6.98
N THR A 181 17.94 6.98 -6.63
CA THR A 181 19.23 6.38 -6.30
C THR A 181 19.14 5.45 -5.08
N VAL A 182 18.52 5.91 -3.99
CA VAL A 182 18.44 5.14 -2.74
C VAL A 182 17.48 3.96 -2.85
N LEU A 183 16.39 4.11 -3.61
CA LEU A 183 15.39 3.06 -3.81
C LEU A 183 15.69 2.14 -5.00
N GLY A 184 16.75 2.41 -5.76
CA GLY A 184 17.07 1.69 -6.99
C GLY A 184 15.93 1.76 -8.02
N ALA A 185 15.23 2.90 -8.09
CA ALA A 185 14.14 3.14 -9.03
C ALA A 185 14.70 3.64 -10.37
N THR A 186 14.07 3.26 -11.47
CA THR A 186 14.44 3.72 -12.82
C THR A 186 13.87 5.13 -13.05
N PRO A 187 14.70 6.17 -13.27
CA PRO A 187 14.21 7.52 -13.47
C PRO A 187 13.33 7.62 -14.73
N VAL A 188 12.17 8.25 -14.60
CA VAL A 188 11.27 8.46 -15.74
C VAL A 188 11.77 9.61 -16.61
N ALA A 189 11.91 9.35 -17.91
CA ALA A 189 12.26 10.34 -18.90
C ALA A 189 11.03 11.18 -19.31
N TYR A 190 11.26 12.45 -19.63
CA TYR A 190 10.24 13.30 -20.24
C TYR A 190 9.88 12.81 -21.64
N VAL A 191 8.57 12.71 -21.92
CA VAL A 191 8.02 12.42 -23.24
C VAL A 191 7.23 13.66 -23.68
N PRO A 192 7.65 14.33 -24.77
CA PRO A 192 7.02 15.57 -25.25
C PRO A 192 5.63 15.38 -25.84
#